data_AF-A0A1J5PY14-F1
#
_entry.id   AF-A0A1J5PY14-F1
#
_cell.length_a   1.000
_cell.length_b   1.000
_cell.length_c   1.000
_cell.angle_alpha   90.00
_cell.angle_beta   90.00
_cell.angle_gamma   90.00
#
_symmetry.space_group_name_H-M   'P 1'
#
loop_
_entity.id
_entity.type
_entity.pdbx_description
1 polymer ?
#
loop_
_entity_poly.entity_id
_entity_poly.type
_entity_poly.pdbx_seq_one_letter_code
_entity_poly.pdbx_strand_id
1 'polypeptide(L)'
;MFCRAVQGILGLDKGKTWEDVRRNLNDDQVKEIHEAFGSLWTKDTEIASLLPRPNQNISRGIYLGTIDPRTVATNAIGLLTYVDEIILPNPFINPVYIRPEHSPTHSPAHHKEQTIKNVILLLTLEPFIHAGMIHLIPDPMDFNEEFRRSVWSMADERTKNWEPSEEDIQQFKYLNTDDFKRSICRLPEQSQRRQLRQADPDIKDEMIEKVLALMKKQHEEDPLALLQPMELDQDNAQLKIVKGFNLEVALFLAGLTGAFVYTDMLLHWRHLHEHTRAGSTHQTNASWSPVTYAIKTITFPMQYDVKKLMGDRLSGGQSGLIRSLITRLLGSMLNNSTPASLNPMVTQLDSAVKRMQQKWQEQEQFSESVLDMQFEFSVPAAGFENNTVRRLIVTFGRAKDIRIVPIAMLLHTYQEATE
;
A
#
# COMPACT_ATOMS: atom_id res chain seq x y z
N MET A 1 15.82 12.58 0.74
CA MET A 1 15.78 14.05 0.70
C MET A 1 14.42 14.56 1.17
N PHE A 2 13.31 14.06 0.61
CA PHE A 2 11.95 14.47 1.01
C PHE A 2 11.60 14.20 2.49
N CYS A 3 11.87 13.01 3.04
CA CYS A 3 11.56 12.72 4.45
C CYS A 3 12.18 13.73 5.43
N ARG A 4 13.44 14.09 5.21
CA ARG A 4 14.14 15.13 6.00
C ARG A 4 13.50 16.51 5.83
N ALA A 5 13.08 16.88 4.63
CA ALA A 5 12.38 18.14 4.40
C ALA A 5 11.07 18.19 5.19
N VAL A 6 10.26 17.11 5.14
CA VAL A 6 9.03 16.98 5.93
C VAL A 6 9.32 17.08 7.43
N GLN A 7 10.33 16.37 7.94
CA GLN A 7 10.72 16.47 9.35
C GLN A 7 11.12 17.89 9.75
N GLY A 8 11.88 18.58 8.91
CA GLY A 8 12.32 19.96 9.14
C GLY A 8 11.19 20.99 9.14
N ILE A 9 10.24 20.86 8.19
CA ILE A 9 9.03 21.72 8.10
C ILE A 9 8.14 21.50 9.33
N LEU A 10 7.99 20.26 9.77
CA LEU A 10 7.22 19.92 10.97
C LEU A 10 7.96 20.21 12.27
N GLY A 11 9.28 20.43 12.21
CA GLY A 11 10.17 20.67 13.36
C GLY A 11 10.43 19.43 14.22
N LEU A 12 10.22 18.23 13.66
CA LEU A 12 10.51 16.95 14.34
C LEU A 12 12.01 16.79 14.63
N ASP A 13 12.86 17.35 13.76
CA ASP A 13 14.32 17.41 13.94
C ASP A 13 14.77 18.47 14.96
N LYS A 14 13.86 19.36 15.37
CA LYS A 14 14.07 20.43 16.37
C LYS A 14 13.43 20.11 17.72
N GLY A 15 13.03 18.85 17.94
CA GLY A 15 12.50 18.36 19.21
C GLY A 15 10.98 18.45 19.38
N LYS A 16 10.22 18.85 18.34
CA LYS A 16 8.75 18.70 18.39
C LYS A 16 8.38 17.22 18.38
N THR A 17 7.40 16.87 19.20
CA THR A 17 6.82 15.52 19.24
C THR A 17 5.75 15.35 18.16
N TRP A 18 5.32 14.11 17.93
CA TRP A 18 4.18 13.86 17.04
C TRP A 18 2.88 14.48 17.56
N GLU A 19 2.70 14.57 18.88
CA GLU A 19 1.57 15.27 19.48
C GLU A 19 1.61 16.77 19.17
N ASP A 20 2.79 17.41 19.21
CA ASP A 20 2.95 18.81 18.83
C ASP A 20 2.54 19.04 17.37
N VAL A 21 2.85 18.11 16.46
CA VAL A 21 2.41 18.17 15.06
C VAL A 21 0.90 18.07 14.97
N ARG A 22 0.27 17.08 15.61
CA ARG A 22 -1.20 16.90 15.58
C ARG A 22 -1.96 18.11 16.14
N ARG A 23 -1.40 18.82 17.12
CA ARG A 23 -2.00 20.01 17.73
C ARG A 23 -1.75 21.28 16.92
N ASN A 24 -0.58 21.43 16.32
CA ASN A 24 -0.13 22.73 15.78
C ASN A 24 0.09 22.77 14.25
N LEU A 25 -0.23 21.70 13.51
CA LEU A 25 -0.13 21.68 12.04
C LEU A 25 -0.90 22.86 11.43
N ASN A 26 -0.20 23.74 10.71
CA ASN A 26 -0.78 24.91 10.09
C ASN A 26 -0.73 24.85 8.55
N ASP A 27 -1.41 25.81 7.92
CA ASP A 27 -1.59 25.91 6.49
C ASP A 27 -0.27 26.09 5.73
N ASP A 28 0.65 26.90 6.26
CA ASP A 28 1.98 27.11 5.68
C ASP A 28 2.78 25.81 5.66
N GLN A 29 2.75 25.03 6.74
CA GLN A 29 3.42 23.72 6.79
C GLN A 29 2.84 22.73 5.77
N VAL A 30 1.51 22.68 5.63
CA VAL A 30 0.86 21.82 4.62
C VAL A 30 1.29 22.24 3.22
N LYS A 31 1.29 23.53 2.94
CA LYS A 31 1.72 24.10 1.66
C LYS A 31 3.19 23.79 1.36
N GLU A 32 4.10 24.09 2.29
CA GLU A 32 5.53 23.86 2.15
C GLU A 32 5.86 22.38 1.89
N ILE A 33 5.17 21.44 2.56
CA ILE A 33 5.35 20.00 2.32
C ILE A 33 4.99 19.64 0.87
N HIS A 34 3.89 20.15 0.36
CA HIS A 34 3.43 19.84 -1.00
C HIS A 34 4.25 20.59 -2.07
N GLU A 35 4.75 21.79 -1.78
CA GLU A 35 5.71 22.49 -2.63
C GLU A 35 7.04 21.74 -2.70
N ALA A 36 7.54 21.24 -1.56
CA ALA A 36 8.73 20.38 -1.52
C ALA A 36 8.51 19.10 -2.35
N PHE A 37 7.34 18.47 -2.24
CA PHE A 37 7.00 17.31 -3.07
C PHE A 37 6.95 17.67 -4.57
N GLY A 38 6.24 18.74 -4.93
CA GLY A 38 6.12 19.20 -6.32
C GLY A 38 7.47 19.58 -6.94
N SER A 39 8.41 20.10 -6.14
CA SER A 39 9.76 20.43 -6.60
C SER A 39 10.59 19.20 -7.02
N LEU A 40 10.32 18.03 -6.42
CA LEU A 40 10.97 16.77 -6.78
C LEU A 40 10.41 16.17 -8.06
N TRP A 41 9.15 16.48 -8.37
CA TRP A 41 8.40 15.90 -9.47
C TRP A 41 7.78 17.00 -10.34
N THR A 42 8.64 17.67 -11.10
CA THR A 42 8.25 18.74 -12.02
C THR A 42 7.43 18.23 -13.21
N LYS A 43 6.83 19.14 -14.00
CA LYS A 43 5.99 18.75 -15.16
C LYS A 43 6.73 17.94 -16.21
N ASP A 44 8.03 18.14 -16.32
CA ASP A 44 8.89 17.49 -17.31
C ASP A 44 9.46 16.16 -16.80
N THR A 45 8.96 15.66 -15.67
CA THR A 45 9.47 14.42 -15.07
C THR A 45 9.07 13.20 -15.89
N GLU A 46 10.05 12.60 -16.54
CA GLU A 46 9.91 11.34 -17.27
C GLU A 46 9.96 10.15 -16.28
N ILE A 47 8.83 9.83 -15.63
CA ILE A 47 8.75 8.80 -14.57
C ILE A 47 9.39 7.48 -15.00
N ALA A 48 9.12 7.03 -16.23
CA ALA A 48 9.66 5.77 -16.76
C ALA A 48 11.20 5.70 -16.76
N SER A 49 11.88 6.84 -16.84
CA SER A 49 13.34 6.92 -16.80
C SER A 49 13.93 6.75 -15.39
N LEU A 50 13.13 7.05 -14.37
CA LEU A 50 13.50 7.03 -12.95
C LEU A 50 13.13 5.70 -12.26
N LEU A 51 12.37 4.85 -12.95
CA LEU A 51 11.99 3.54 -12.43
C LEU A 51 13.21 2.62 -12.26
N PRO A 52 13.24 1.80 -11.19
CA PRO A 52 14.24 0.75 -11.05
C PRO A 52 14.25 -0.18 -12.28
N ARG A 53 15.44 -0.48 -12.80
CA ARG A 53 15.57 -1.37 -13.96
C ARG A 53 15.30 -2.83 -13.57
N PRO A 54 14.83 -3.67 -14.51
CA PRO A 54 14.69 -5.10 -14.27
C PRO A 54 16.02 -5.74 -13.84
N ASN A 55 15.99 -6.48 -12.72
CA ASN A 55 17.14 -7.23 -12.21
C ASN A 55 16.69 -8.64 -11.81
N GLN A 56 17.28 -9.67 -12.42
CA GLN A 56 16.90 -11.07 -12.18
C GLN A 56 17.38 -11.61 -10.83
N ASN A 57 18.28 -10.91 -10.15
CA ASN A 57 18.82 -11.29 -8.85
C ASN A 57 18.05 -10.66 -7.68
N ILE A 58 16.99 -9.88 -7.96
CA ILE A 58 16.21 -9.15 -6.98
C ILE A 58 14.74 -9.52 -7.15
N SER A 59 14.11 -9.95 -6.06
CA SER A 59 12.66 -10.11 -5.98
C SER A 59 12.01 -8.75 -5.73
N ARG A 60 11.41 -8.18 -6.79
CA ARG A 60 10.68 -6.92 -6.73
C ARG A 60 9.19 -7.12 -6.92
N GLY A 61 8.39 -6.67 -5.96
CA GLY A 61 6.92 -6.68 -6.04
C GLY A 61 6.34 -5.30 -6.32
N ILE A 62 5.27 -5.22 -7.11
CA ILE A 62 4.38 -4.06 -7.19
C ILE A 62 3.12 -4.38 -6.43
N TYR A 63 2.80 -3.53 -5.46
CA TYR A 63 1.55 -3.65 -4.73
C TYR A 63 0.39 -3.10 -5.56
N LEU A 64 -0.55 -3.97 -5.91
CA LEU A 64 -1.81 -3.64 -6.52
C LEU A 64 -2.88 -3.55 -5.42
N GLY A 65 -2.99 -2.37 -4.83
CA GLY A 65 -3.94 -2.08 -3.77
C GLY A 65 -3.81 -0.63 -3.30
N THR A 66 -4.48 -0.31 -2.20
CA THR A 66 -4.46 1.05 -1.63
C THR A 66 -3.49 1.13 -0.44
N ILE A 67 -2.77 2.24 -0.36
CA ILE A 67 -1.83 2.49 0.74
C ILE A 67 -2.49 3.34 1.82
N ASP A 68 -2.37 2.90 3.06
CA ASP A 68 -2.85 3.64 4.23
C ASP A 68 -1.95 3.28 5.43
N PRO A 69 -1.64 4.24 6.34
CA PRO A 69 -0.90 3.96 7.58
C PRO A 69 -1.40 2.74 8.36
N ARG A 70 -2.70 2.47 8.33
CA ARG A 70 -3.34 1.38 9.09
C ARG A 70 -3.07 -0.01 8.52
N THR A 71 -2.78 -0.11 7.23
CA THR A 71 -2.66 -1.39 6.52
C THR A 71 -1.28 -1.62 5.91
N VAL A 72 -0.45 -0.58 5.78
CA VAL A 72 0.86 -0.68 5.12
C VAL A 72 1.81 -1.68 5.79
N ALA A 73 1.66 -1.87 7.10
CA ALA A 73 2.45 -2.80 7.87
C ALA A 73 2.27 -4.24 7.39
N THR A 74 1.02 -4.64 7.09
CA THR A 74 0.67 -5.99 6.68
C THR A 74 0.74 -6.19 5.17
N ASN A 75 0.28 -5.20 4.38
CA ASN A 75 0.21 -5.36 2.92
C ASN A 75 1.52 -5.05 2.19
N ALA A 76 2.50 -4.40 2.83
CA ALA A 76 3.77 -4.05 2.18
C ALA A 76 4.98 -4.38 3.07
N ILE A 77 5.04 -3.79 4.26
CA ILE A 77 6.24 -3.88 5.10
C ILE A 77 6.54 -5.33 5.46
N GLY A 78 5.55 -6.09 5.95
CA GLY A 78 5.76 -7.48 6.35
C GLY A 78 6.23 -8.39 5.21
N LEU A 79 5.84 -8.11 3.97
CA LEU A 79 6.31 -8.86 2.79
C LEU A 79 7.81 -8.67 2.54
N LEU A 80 8.44 -7.58 3.02
CA LEU A 80 9.89 -7.41 2.98
C LEU A 80 10.63 -8.46 3.81
N THR A 81 9.97 -9.27 4.65
CA THR A 81 10.62 -10.46 5.22
C THR A 81 11.08 -11.42 4.11
N TYR A 82 10.33 -11.46 3.01
CA TYR A 82 10.37 -12.51 1.99
C TYR A 82 10.85 -12.03 0.62
N VAL A 83 10.78 -10.72 0.36
CA VAL A 83 11.21 -10.12 -0.92
C VAL A 83 12.24 -9.01 -0.70
N ASP A 84 12.97 -8.68 -1.74
CA ASP A 84 14.05 -7.69 -1.67
C ASP A 84 13.51 -6.27 -1.68
N GLU A 85 12.59 -5.99 -2.61
CA GLU A 85 12.09 -4.65 -2.92
C GLU A 85 10.58 -4.63 -3.18
N ILE A 86 9.92 -3.53 -2.80
CA ILE A 86 8.51 -3.29 -3.07
C ILE A 86 8.34 -1.88 -3.67
N ILE A 87 7.53 -1.78 -4.72
CA ILE A 87 7.09 -0.52 -5.29
C ILE A 87 5.68 -0.22 -4.78
N LEU A 88 5.52 0.99 -4.24
CA LEU A 88 4.25 1.54 -3.76
C LEU A 88 3.97 2.88 -4.44
N PRO A 89 2.70 3.29 -4.56
CA PRO A 89 2.39 4.66 -4.96
C PRO A 89 2.93 5.64 -3.91
N ASN A 90 3.32 6.84 -4.35
CA ASN A 90 3.61 7.92 -3.41
C ASN A 90 2.30 8.42 -2.78
N PRO A 91 2.21 8.59 -1.45
CA PRO A 91 0.98 9.05 -0.80
C PRO A 91 0.66 10.53 -1.05
N PHE A 92 1.65 11.32 -1.47
CA PHE A 92 1.46 12.73 -1.78
C PHE A 92 0.98 12.92 -3.22
N ILE A 93 0.02 13.81 -3.39
CA ILE A 93 -0.45 14.25 -4.69
C ILE A 93 0.46 15.34 -5.23
N ASN A 94 0.67 15.36 -6.55
CA ASN A 94 1.42 16.45 -7.16
C ASN A 94 0.50 17.68 -7.30
N PRO A 95 0.76 18.79 -6.58
CA PRO A 95 -0.10 19.97 -6.62
C PRO A 95 -0.14 20.65 -8.00
N VAL A 96 0.84 20.38 -8.86
CA VAL A 96 1.02 21.00 -10.19
C VAL A 96 -0.08 20.61 -11.19
N TYR A 97 -0.71 19.44 -10.99
CA TYR A 97 -1.72 18.88 -11.90
C TYR A 97 -3.12 18.91 -11.32
N ILE A 98 -3.31 19.64 -10.23
CA ILE A 98 -4.57 19.78 -9.52
C ILE A 98 -5.07 21.20 -9.68
N ARG A 99 -6.38 21.36 -9.88
CA ARG A 99 -6.99 22.69 -9.97
C ARG A 99 -6.74 23.46 -8.67
N PRO A 100 -6.45 24.77 -8.71
CA PRO A 100 -6.08 25.55 -7.53
C PRO A 100 -7.02 25.34 -6.35
N GLU A 101 -8.33 25.34 -6.57
CA GLU A 101 -9.35 25.17 -5.53
C GLU A 101 -9.26 23.84 -4.75
N HIS A 102 -8.64 22.81 -5.32
CA HIS A 102 -8.45 21.49 -4.70
C HIS A 102 -6.98 21.17 -4.43
N SER A 103 -6.08 22.13 -4.63
CA SER A 103 -4.64 21.94 -4.51
C SER A 103 -4.17 22.26 -3.09
N PRO A 104 -3.36 21.41 -2.44
CA PRO A 104 -2.86 21.64 -1.09
C PRO A 104 -1.90 22.82 -0.99
N THR A 105 -1.46 23.38 -2.13
CA THR A 105 -0.61 24.59 -2.18
C THR A 105 -1.40 25.89 -2.24
N HIS A 106 -2.68 25.81 -2.60
CA HIS A 106 -3.58 26.96 -2.76
C HIS A 106 -4.70 26.96 -1.71
N SER A 107 -5.19 25.77 -1.32
CA SER A 107 -6.22 25.56 -0.30
C SER A 107 -5.74 24.64 0.84
N PRO A 108 -4.60 24.92 1.51
CA PRO A 108 -3.97 24.01 2.48
C PRO A 108 -4.88 23.62 3.66
N ALA A 109 -5.80 24.50 4.08
CA ALA A 109 -6.78 24.24 5.14
C ALA A 109 -7.56 22.93 4.94
N HIS A 110 -7.89 22.58 3.69
CA HIS A 110 -8.64 21.36 3.35
C HIS A 110 -7.84 20.07 3.48
N HIS A 111 -6.52 20.14 3.63
CA HIS A 111 -5.64 18.97 3.50
C HIS A 111 -4.94 18.56 4.80
N LYS A 112 -5.27 19.18 5.95
CA LYS A 112 -4.59 18.90 7.22
C LYS A 112 -4.73 17.44 7.65
N GLU A 113 -5.95 16.89 7.62
CA GLU A 113 -6.18 15.47 7.98
C GLU A 113 -5.41 14.53 7.04
N GLN A 114 -5.48 14.77 5.73
CA GLN A 114 -4.76 13.94 4.76
C GLN A 114 -3.24 14.07 4.91
N THR A 115 -2.74 15.26 5.27
CA THR A 115 -1.30 15.49 5.50
C THR A 115 -0.81 14.69 6.70
N ILE A 116 -1.57 14.66 7.80
CA ILE A 116 -1.27 13.82 8.98
C ILE A 116 -1.12 12.34 8.57
N LYS A 117 -2.08 11.81 7.80
CA LYS A 117 -2.02 10.43 7.29
C LYS A 117 -0.81 10.18 6.40
N ASN A 118 -0.57 11.06 5.43
CA ASN A 118 0.53 10.92 4.47
C ASN A 118 1.91 11.00 5.14
N VAL A 119 2.07 11.88 6.13
CA VAL A 119 3.33 12.03 6.88
C VAL A 119 3.60 10.81 7.73
N ILE A 120 2.61 10.26 8.45
CA ILE A 120 2.81 9.02 9.21
C ILE A 120 3.23 7.91 8.26
N LEU A 121 2.53 7.74 7.14
CA LEU A 121 2.89 6.72 6.16
C LEU A 121 4.33 6.88 5.67
N LEU A 122 4.73 8.11 5.34
CA LEU A 122 6.09 8.41 4.89
C LEU A 122 7.16 8.07 5.95
N LEU A 123 6.94 8.45 7.21
CA LEU A 123 7.88 8.20 8.30
C LEU A 123 7.95 6.71 8.68
N THR A 124 6.82 6.00 8.63
CA THR A 124 6.76 4.54 8.81
C THR A 124 7.59 3.82 7.74
N LEU A 125 7.58 4.30 6.50
CA LEU A 125 8.31 3.70 5.38
C LEU A 125 9.76 4.19 5.25
N GLU A 126 10.10 5.32 5.88
CA GLU A 126 11.40 5.99 5.74
C GLU A 126 12.62 5.06 5.91
N PRO A 127 12.70 4.18 6.93
CA PRO A 127 13.84 3.28 7.09
C PRO A 127 14.06 2.38 5.87
N PHE A 128 12.98 1.86 5.30
CA PHE A 128 13.02 0.96 4.14
C PHE A 128 13.29 1.70 2.84
N ILE A 129 12.79 2.93 2.70
CA ILE A 129 13.11 3.81 1.58
C ILE A 129 14.61 4.11 1.58
N HIS A 130 15.18 4.46 2.73
CA HIS A 130 16.61 4.74 2.86
C HIS A 130 17.50 3.53 2.53
N ALA A 131 17.04 2.33 2.85
CA ALA A 131 17.74 1.10 2.52
C ALA A 131 17.50 0.59 1.09
N GLY A 132 16.72 1.31 0.27
CA GLY A 132 16.40 0.92 -1.11
C GLY A 132 15.41 -0.24 -1.23
N MET A 133 14.73 -0.61 -0.14
CA MET A 133 13.79 -1.74 -0.08
C MET A 133 12.38 -1.33 -0.47
N ILE A 134 12.02 -0.05 -0.29
CA ILE A 134 10.73 0.50 -0.73
C ILE A 134 10.98 1.64 -1.71
N HIS A 135 10.34 1.55 -2.87
CA HIS A 135 10.33 2.58 -3.90
C HIS A 135 8.96 3.25 -3.93
N LEU A 136 8.88 4.48 -3.40
CA LEU A 136 7.67 5.31 -3.54
C LEU A 136 7.68 6.00 -4.89
N ILE A 137 6.79 5.58 -5.78
CA ILE A 137 6.72 6.09 -7.15
C ILE A 137 5.45 6.93 -7.29
N PRO A 138 5.55 8.19 -7.75
CA PRO A 138 4.35 8.95 -8.05
C PRO A 138 3.50 8.23 -9.09
N ASP A 139 2.18 8.31 -8.94
CA ASP A 139 1.28 7.69 -9.91
C ASP A 139 1.50 8.33 -11.29
N PRO A 140 1.85 7.58 -12.35
CA PRO A 140 2.04 8.14 -13.69
C PRO A 140 0.81 8.90 -14.20
N MET A 141 -0.38 8.54 -13.72
CA MET A 141 -1.61 9.28 -14.01
C MET A 141 -1.57 10.70 -13.46
N ASP A 142 -0.80 11.03 -12.43
CA ASP A 142 -0.72 12.38 -11.89
C ASP A 142 0.08 13.33 -12.80
N PHE A 143 0.87 12.81 -13.76
CA PHE A 143 1.88 13.59 -14.49
C PHE A 143 1.64 13.72 -15.99
N ASN A 144 0.99 12.72 -16.58
CA ASN A 144 0.73 12.72 -18.01
C ASN A 144 -0.77 12.62 -18.26
N GLU A 145 -1.35 13.68 -18.82
CA GLU A 145 -2.79 13.76 -19.06
C GLU A 145 -3.27 12.73 -20.10
N GLU A 146 -2.49 12.48 -21.15
CA GLU A 146 -2.83 11.50 -22.19
C GLU A 146 -2.76 10.07 -21.64
N PHE A 147 -1.76 9.78 -20.80
CA PHE A 147 -1.67 8.52 -20.07
C PHE A 147 -2.88 8.34 -19.15
N ARG A 148 -3.22 9.38 -18.37
CA ARG A 148 -4.38 9.38 -17.47
C ARG A 148 -5.68 9.11 -18.21
N ARG A 149 -5.94 9.82 -19.31
CA ARG A 149 -7.15 9.62 -20.14
C ARG A 149 -7.21 8.20 -20.70
N SER A 150 -6.08 7.67 -21.18
CA SER A 150 -6.00 6.30 -21.69
C SER A 150 -6.32 5.28 -20.62
N VAL A 151 -5.72 5.42 -19.42
CA VAL A 151 -5.96 4.52 -18.29
C VAL A 151 -7.39 4.63 -17.77
N TRP A 152 -7.98 5.83 -17.70
CA TRP A 152 -9.39 6.00 -17.31
C TRP A 152 -10.34 5.32 -18.29
N SER A 153 -10.15 5.49 -19.60
CA SER A 153 -10.97 4.80 -20.61
C SER A 153 -10.91 3.28 -20.44
N MET A 154 -9.72 2.73 -20.15
CA MET A 154 -9.55 1.29 -19.91
C MET A 154 -10.26 0.83 -18.62
N ALA A 155 -10.14 1.61 -17.54
CA ALA A 155 -10.80 1.31 -16.28
C ALA A 155 -12.33 1.35 -16.44
N ASP A 156 -12.87 2.37 -17.12
CA ASP A 156 -14.30 2.52 -17.40
C ASP A 156 -14.83 1.34 -18.23
N GLU A 157 -14.12 0.93 -19.28
CA GLU A 157 -14.47 -0.24 -20.08
C GLU A 157 -14.47 -1.53 -19.25
N ARG A 158 -13.45 -1.70 -18.40
CA ARG A 158 -13.30 -2.87 -17.53
C ARG A 158 -14.43 -2.96 -16.50
N THR A 159 -14.86 -1.84 -15.94
CA THR A 159 -15.85 -1.82 -14.85
C THR A 159 -17.28 -1.52 -15.28
N LYS A 160 -17.55 -1.36 -16.59
CA LYS A 160 -18.84 -0.88 -17.12
C LYS A 160 -20.09 -1.60 -16.59
N ASN A 161 -20.00 -2.91 -16.36
CA ASN A 161 -21.12 -3.75 -15.88
C ASN A 161 -20.73 -4.54 -14.63
N TRP A 162 -19.78 -4.02 -13.86
CA TRP A 162 -19.23 -4.70 -12.71
C TRP A 162 -19.57 -3.90 -11.45
N GLU A 163 -19.96 -4.60 -10.40
CA GLU A 163 -20.23 -4.02 -9.08
C GLU A 163 -19.37 -4.75 -8.03
N PRO A 164 -18.81 -4.01 -7.06
CA PRO A 164 -18.03 -4.63 -6.01
C PRO A 164 -18.94 -5.45 -5.07
N SER A 165 -18.46 -6.62 -4.65
CA SER A 165 -19.12 -7.38 -3.59
C SER A 165 -18.91 -6.73 -2.22
N GLU A 166 -19.65 -7.19 -1.21
CA GLU A 166 -19.49 -6.71 0.16
C GLU A 166 -18.07 -6.97 0.71
N GLU A 167 -17.49 -8.11 0.37
CA GLU A 167 -16.11 -8.48 0.70
C GLU A 167 -15.12 -7.50 0.05
N ASP A 168 -15.35 -7.11 -1.20
CA ASP A 168 -14.46 -6.21 -1.94
C ASP A 168 -14.41 -4.79 -1.35
N ILE A 169 -15.50 -4.33 -0.72
CA ILE A 169 -15.59 -3.00 -0.10
C ILE A 169 -15.33 -3.01 1.40
N GLN A 170 -15.17 -4.17 2.04
CA GLN A 170 -15.05 -4.28 3.51
C GLN A 170 -13.88 -3.45 4.06
N GLN A 171 -12.70 -3.55 3.43
CA GLN A 171 -11.53 -2.77 3.84
C GLN A 171 -11.79 -1.27 3.67
N PHE A 172 -12.36 -0.85 2.53
CA PHE A 172 -12.71 0.54 2.30
C PHE A 172 -13.74 1.05 3.32
N LYS A 173 -14.74 0.24 3.67
CA LYS A 173 -15.73 0.55 4.71
C LYS A 173 -15.03 0.74 6.05
N TYR A 174 -14.15 -0.17 6.46
CA TYR A 174 -13.37 -0.03 7.70
C TYR A 174 -12.58 1.28 7.73
N LEU A 175 -11.79 1.57 6.68
CA LEU A 175 -10.98 2.78 6.60
C LEU A 175 -11.84 4.05 6.64
N ASN A 176 -12.96 4.06 5.91
CA ASN A 176 -13.89 5.18 5.85
C ASN A 176 -14.64 5.39 7.18
N THR A 177 -15.11 4.33 7.82
CA THR A 177 -15.78 4.40 9.12
C THR A 177 -14.85 5.00 10.17
N ASP A 178 -13.59 4.55 10.19
CA ASP A 178 -12.60 5.03 11.13
C ASP A 178 -12.20 6.50 10.84
N ASP A 179 -12.04 6.88 9.57
CA ASP A 179 -11.82 8.28 9.17
C ASP A 179 -13.04 9.17 9.45
N PHE A 180 -14.25 8.63 9.38
CA PHE A 180 -15.48 9.34 9.73
C PHE A 180 -15.57 9.58 11.24
N LYS A 181 -15.22 8.58 12.07
CA LYS A 181 -15.16 8.74 13.53
C LYS A 181 -14.25 9.89 13.94
N ARG A 182 -13.06 10.00 13.33
CA ARG A 182 -12.13 11.13 13.56
C ARG A 182 -12.76 12.48 13.23
N SER A 183 -13.49 12.56 12.12
CA SER A 183 -14.18 13.80 11.73
C SER A 183 -15.29 14.17 12.72
N ILE A 184 -16.05 13.18 13.24
CA ILE A 184 -17.05 13.41 14.29
C ILE A 184 -16.40 13.93 15.58
N CYS A 185 -15.28 13.35 16.00
CA CYS A 185 -14.55 13.76 17.21
C CYS A 185 -14.04 15.22 17.16
N ARG A 186 -13.94 15.83 15.97
CA ARG A 186 -13.53 17.24 15.80
C ARG A 186 -14.69 18.23 15.75
N LEU A 187 -15.93 17.75 15.61
CA LEU A 187 -17.11 18.62 15.59
C LEU A 187 -17.26 19.35 16.93
N PRO A 188 -17.88 20.55 16.95
CA PRO A 188 -18.27 21.16 18.21
C PRO A 188 -19.14 20.22 19.04
N GLU A 189 -18.99 20.28 20.36
CA GLU A 189 -19.63 19.33 21.27
C GLU A 189 -21.16 19.25 21.08
N GLN A 190 -21.82 20.38 20.83
CA GLN A 190 -23.27 20.42 20.54
C GLN A 190 -23.64 19.57 19.30
N SER A 191 -22.80 19.60 18.26
CA SER A 191 -22.97 18.79 17.06
C SER A 191 -22.72 17.31 17.35
N GLN A 192 -21.73 16.98 18.19
CA GLN A 192 -21.49 15.60 18.64
C GLN A 192 -22.68 15.04 19.42
N ARG A 193 -23.24 15.81 20.35
CA ARG A 193 -24.46 15.45 21.10
C ARG A 193 -25.63 15.19 20.16
N ARG A 194 -25.79 16.02 19.12
CA ARG A 194 -26.82 15.84 18.09
C ARG A 194 -26.62 14.53 17.33
N GLN A 195 -25.40 14.21 16.92
CA GLN A 195 -25.06 12.96 16.22
C GLN A 195 -25.36 11.73 17.10
N LEU A 196 -25.02 11.77 18.39
CA LEU A 196 -25.32 10.70 19.33
C LEU A 196 -26.83 10.47 19.48
N ARG A 197 -27.62 11.54 19.64
CA ARG A 197 -29.10 11.44 19.71
C ARG A 197 -29.75 11.04 18.39
N GLN A 198 -29.09 11.25 17.25
CA GLN A 198 -29.56 10.75 15.95
C GLN A 198 -29.33 9.25 15.81
N ALA A 199 -28.21 8.73 16.34
CA ALA A 199 -27.90 7.31 16.33
C ALA A 199 -28.74 6.53 17.35
N ASP A 200 -29.00 7.13 18.52
CA ASP A 200 -29.86 6.58 19.58
C ASP A 200 -30.72 7.70 20.19
N PRO A 201 -32.00 7.85 19.76
CA PRO A 201 -32.91 8.88 20.27
C PRO A 201 -33.21 8.80 21.77
N ASP A 202 -33.09 7.62 22.37
CA ASP A 202 -33.46 7.35 23.77
C ASP A 202 -32.24 7.41 24.71
N ILE A 203 -31.05 7.76 24.19
CA ILE A 203 -29.82 7.86 24.96
C ILE A 203 -29.96 8.92 26.07
N LYS A 204 -29.67 8.51 27.31
CA LYS A 204 -29.70 9.38 28.49
C LYS A 204 -28.52 10.36 28.49
N ASP A 205 -28.73 11.58 28.98
CA ASP A 205 -27.69 12.60 29.04
C ASP A 205 -26.43 12.15 29.80
N GLU A 206 -26.57 11.40 30.90
CA GLU A 206 -25.44 10.81 31.62
C GLU A 206 -24.59 9.85 30.77
N MET A 207 -25.23 9.12 29.85
CA MET A 207 -24.54 8.24 28.92
C MET A 207 -23.86 9.05 27.81
N ILE A 208 -24.50 10.11 27.33
CA ILE A 208 -23.90 11.04 26.37
C ILE A 208 -22.58 11.59 26.92
N GLU A 209 -22.54 12.05 28.19
CA GLU A 209 -21.29 12.54 28.80
C GLU A 209 -20.18 11.49 28.80
N LYS A 210 -20.51 10.24 29.16
CA LYS A 210 -19.55 9.13 29.18
C LYS A 210 -19.01 8.83 27.79
N VAL A 211 -19.87 8.81 26.79
CA VAL A 211 -19.49 8.58 25.39
C VAL A 211 -18.60 9.71 24.88
N LEU A 212 -18.95 10.98 25.16
CA LEU A 212 -18.12 12.13 24.78
C LEU A 212 -16.73 12.09 25.42
N ALA A 213 -16.65 11.73 26.71
CA ALA A 213 -15.37 11.57 27.41
C ALA A 213 -14.51 10.45 26.79
N LEU A 214 -15.13 9.33 26.44
CA LEU A 214 -14.45 8.22 25.75
C LEU A 214 -13.97 8.63 24.36
N MET A 215 -14.83 9.28 23.57
CA MET A 215 -14.49 9.79 22.24
C MET A 215 -13.30 10.74 22.28
N LYS A 216 -13.29 11.68 23.22
CA LYS A 216 -12.17 12.62 23.40
C LYS A 216 -10.87 11.87 23.73
N LYS A 217 -10.90 10.92 24.66
CA LYS A 217 -9.73 10.12 25.03
C LYS A 217 -9.20 9.33 23.83
N GLN A 218 -10.08 8.62 23.11
CA GLN A 218 -9.69 7.85 21.93
C GLN A 218 -9.10 8.75 20.83
N HIS A 219 -9.65 9.94 20.62
CA HIS A 219 -9.13 10.90 19.65
C HIS A 219 -7.74 11.42 20.04
N GLU A 220 -7.48 11.67 21.33
CA GLU A 220 -6.18 12.09 21.84
C GLU A 220 -5.10 10.99 21.68
N GLU A 221 -5.47 9.73 21.88
CA GLU A 221 -4.60 8.56 21.75
C GLU A 221 -4.34 8.15 20.28
N ASP A 222 -5.21 8.54 19.35
CA ASP A 222 -5.12 8.17 17.94
C ASP A 222 -4.00 8.93 17.20
N PRO A 223 -2.96 8.24 16.69
CA PRO A 223 -1.85 8.91 16.01
C PRO A 223 -2.27 9.60 14.70
N LEU A 224 -3.38 9.20 14.08
CA LEU A 224 -3.88 9.77 12.83
C LEU A 224 -4.88 10.93 13.05
N ALA A 225 -5.24 11.22 14.30
CA ALA A 225 -6.16 12.30 14.62
C ALA A 225 -5.51 13.69 14.50
N LEU A 226 -6.15 14.61 13.79
CA LEU A 226 -5.84 16.03 13.89
C LEU A 226 -6.45 16.57 15.19
N LEU A 227 -5.61 17.04 16.12
CA LEU A 227 -6.01 17.53 17.44
C LEU A 227 -6.33 19.03 17.42
N GLN A 228 -7.09 19.43 16.41
CA GLN A 228 -7.60 20.79 16.22
C GLN A 228 -9.11 20.70 16.02
N PRO A 229 -9.88 21.66 16.57
CA PRO A 229 -11.32 21.70 16.31
C PRO A 229 -11.60 21.82 14.80
N MET A 230 -12.79 21.38 14.38
CA MET A 230 -13.27 21.62 13.02
C MET A 230 -13.94 22.98 12.94
N GLU A 231 -13.51 23.81 11.99
CA GLU A 231 -14.22 25.03 11.62
C GLU A 231 -15.42 24.62 10.74
N LEU A 232 -16.62 25.06 11.11
CA LEU A 232 -17.89 24.58 10.53
C LEU A 232 -18.31 25.33 9.25
N ASP A 233 -17.45 26.11 8.62
CA ASP A 233 -17.77 26.71 7.33
C ASP A 233 -17.62 25.70 6.18
N GLN A 234 -18.37 25.93 5.10
CA GLN A 234 -18.30 25.07 3.90
C GLN A 234 -16.92 25.15 3.22
N ASP A 235 -16.17 26.21 3.51
CA ASP A 235 -14.83 26.47 2.99
C ASP A 235 -13.73 25.79 3.81
N ASN A 236 -14.06 24.93 4.80
CA ASN A 236 -13.07 24.22 5.63
C ASN A 236 -13.26 22.69 5.65
N ALA A 237 -14.07 22.15 4.74
CA ALA A 237 -14.21 20.71 4.56
C ALA A 237 -12.86 20.04 4.28
N GLN A 238 -12.61 18.88 4.89
CA GLN A 238 -11.37 18.13 4.68
C GLN A 238 -11.47 17.24 3.43
N LEU A 239 -10.52 17.40 2.51
CA LEU A 239 -10.37 16.58 1.32
C LEU A 239 -9.56 15.33 1.67
N LYS A 240 -10.20 14.16 1.53
CA LYS A 240 -9.58 12.85 1.75
C LYS A 240 -9.24 12.21 0.42
N ILE A 241 -8.04 11.63 0.34
CA ILE A 241 -7.51 11.03 -0.88
C ILE A 241 -7.06 9.61 -0.56
N VAL A 242 -7.47 8.68 -1.42
CA VAL A 242 -6.96 7.31 -1.41
C VAL A 242 -5.95 7.16 -2.54
N LYS A 243 -4.74 6.74 -2.20
CA LYS A 243 -3.68 6.43 -3.18
C LYS A 243 -3.55 4.92 -3.32
N GLY A 244 -3.44 4.48 -4.57
CA GLY A 244 -3.35 3.08 -4.96
C GLY A 244 -3.06 3.01 -6.46
N PHE A 245 -2.46 1.92 -6.92
CA PHE A 245 -2.39 1.66 -8.36
C PHE A 245 -3.66 0.92 -8.78
N ASN A 246 -4.22 1.28 -9.92
CA ASN A 246 -5.18 0.41 -10.59
C ASN A 246 -4.45 -0.69 -11.36
N LEU A 247 -5.21 -1.62 -11.95
CA LEU A 247 -4.67 -2.77 -12.68
C LEU A 247 -3.73 -2.31 -13.81
N GLU A 248 -4.14 -1.31 -14.57
CA GLU A 248 -3.44 -0.82 -15.75
C GLU A 248 -2.09 -0.19 -15.40
N VAL A 249 -2.06 0.65 -14.36
CA VAL A 249 -0.83 1.28 -13.85
C VAL A 249 0.09 0.24 -13.24
N ALA A 250 -0.43 -0.70 -12.45
CA ALA A 250 0.38 -1.76 -11.86
C ALA A 250 1.06 -2.64 -12.92
N LEU A 251 0.32 -3.07 -13.95
CA LEU A 251 0.88 -3.85 -15.06
C LEU A 251 1.88 -3.04 -15.91
N PHE A 252 1.60 -1.75 -16.14
CA PHE A 252 2.53 -0.84 -16.82
C PHE A 252 3.86 -0.73 -16.07
N LEU A 253 3.81 -0.44 -14.77
CA LEU A 253 4.99 -0.33 -13.93
C LEU A 253 5.72 -1.68 -13.80
N ALA A 254 5.00 -2.80 -13.72
CA ALA A 254 5.59 -4.13 -13.62
C ALA A 254 6.36 -4.48 -14.90
N GLY A 255 5.79 -4.19 -16.07
CA GLY A 255 6.45 -4.36 -17.36
C GLY A 255 7.73 -3.56 -17.51
N LEU A 256 7.81 -2.36 -16.93
CA LEU A 256 9.00 -1.51 -16.98
C LEU A 256 10.08 -1.90 -15.96
N THR A 257 9.67 -2.42 -14.80
CA THR A 257 10.56 -2.69 -13.67
C THR A 257 10.95 -4.17 -13.53
N GLY A 258 10.30 -5.06 -14.29
CA GLY A 258 10.47 -6.51 -14.18
C GLY A 258 9.90 -7.09 -12.89
N ALA A 259 9.07 -6.33 -12.17
CA ALA A 259 8.46 -6.76 -10.92
C ALA A 259 7.30 -7.73 -11.16
N PHE A 260 7.05 -8.62 -10.20
CA PHE A 260 5.78 -9.34 -10.12
C PHE A 260 4.71 -8.44 -9.49
N VAL A 261 3.44 -8.73 -9.76
CA VAL A 261 2.33 -7.99 -9.12
C VAL A 261 1.83 -8.78 -7.92
N TYR A 262 1.50 -8.10 -6.83
CA TYR A 262 0.85 -8.75 -5.71
C TYR A 262 -0.24 -7.89 -5.09
N THR A 263 -1.18 -8.55 -4.41
CA THR A 263 -2.31 -7.89 -3.77
C THR A 263 -2.79 -8.72 -2.59
N ASP A 264 -3.40 -8.07 -1.61
CA ASP A 264 -4.20 -8.66 -0.53
C ASP A 264 -5.71 -8.54 -0.83
N MET A 265 -6.08 -7.92 -1.96
CA MET A 265 -7.47 -7.63 -2.31
C MET A 265 -8.00 -8.62 -3.36
N LEU A 266 -9.02 -9.38 -3.01
CA LEU A 266 -9.64 -10.36 -3.90
C LEU A 266 -10.20 -9.75 -5.18
N LEU A 267 -10.74 -8.53 -5.12
CA LEU A 267 -11.14 -7.74 -6.29
C LEU A 267 -10.02 -7.62 -7.32
N HIS A 268 -8.84 -7.19 -6.88
CA HIS A 268 -7.69 -7.01 -7.77
C HIS A 268 -7.17 -8.34 -8.29
N TRP A 269 -7.22 -9.38 -7.46
CA TRP A 269 -6.91 -10.75 -7.87
C TRP A 269 -7.84 -11.25 -8.98
N ARG A 270 -9.16 -11.07 -8.85
CA ARG A 270 -10.15 -11.43 -9.88
C ARG A 270 -9.90 -10.64 -11.16
N HIS A 271 -9.73 -9.32 -11.06
CA HIS A 271 -9.49 -8.46 -12.22
C HIS A 271 -8.21 -8.83 -12.99
N LEU A 272 -7.14 -9.22 -12.29
CA LEU A 272 -5.91 -9.73 -12.92
C LEU A 272 -6.21 -10.94 -13.82
N HIS A 273 -7.08 -11.86 -13.39
CA HIS A 273 -7.41 -13.05 -14.17
C HIS A 273 -8.43 -12.75 -15.26
N GLU A 274 -9.48 -12.01 -14.96
CA GLU A 274 -10.61 -11.77 -15.88
C GLU A 274 -10.29 -10.79 -17.02
N HIS A 275 -9.41 -9.81 -16.78
CA HIS A 275 -9.16 -8.71 -17.72
C HIS A 275 -7.74 -8.71 -18.31
N THR A 276 -7.04 -9.82 -18.15
CA THR A 276 -5.79 -10.11 -18.87
C THR A 276 -5.91 -11.43 -19.61
N ARG A 277 -4.93 -11.75 -20.46
CA ARG A 277 -4.91 -13.02 -21.18
C ARG A 277 -4.85 -14.24 -20.24
N ALA A 278 -4.54 -14.07 -18.96
CA ALA A 278 -4.54 -15.13 -17.96
C ALA A 278 -5.89 -15.89 -17.88
N GLY A 279 -7.02 -15.20 -17.97
CA GLY A 279 -8.36 -15.82 -17.90
C GLY A 279 -8.75 -16.61 -19.15
N SER A 280 -8.10 -16.33 -20.29
CA SER A 280 -8.38 -17.02 -21.56
C SER A 280 -7.64 -18.37 -21.70
N THR A 281 -6.73 -18.68 -20.78
CA THR A 281 -5.83 -19.85 -20.88
C THR A 281 -6.14 -20.90 -19.81
N HIS A 282 -7.36 -21.44 -19.79
CA HIS A 282 -7.76 -22.48 -18.83
C HIS A 282 -6.90 -23.77 -18.87
N GLN A 283 -6.17 -24.03 -19.95
CA GLN A 283 -5.45 -25.31 -20.14
C GLN A 283 -3.95 -25.27 -19.80
N THR A 284 -3.33 -24.10 -19.59
CA THR A 284 -1.86 -23.99 -19.44
C THR A 284 -1.37 -23.64 -18.02
N ASN A 285 -2.27 -23.33 -17.08
CA ASN A 285 -1.93 -23.17 -15.66
C ASN A 285 -1.45 -24.49 -15.00
N ALA A 286 -1.79 -25.64 -15.60
CA ALA A 286 -1.59 -26.96 -15.01
C ALA A 286 -0.13 -27.31 -14.70
N SER A 287 0.83 -26.77 -15.46
CA SER A 287 2.25 -27.10 -15.27
C SER A 287 2.85 -26.54 -13.98
N TRP A 288 2.38 -25.36 -13.54
CA TRP A 288 2.83 -24.70 -12.32
C TRP A 288 2.00 -25.08 -11.09
N SER A 289 0.78 -25.63 -11.28
CA SER A 289 -0.14 -25.97 -10.20
C SER A 289 0.47 -26.80 -9.06
N PRO A 290 1.31 -27.84 -9.30
CA PRO A 290 1.91 -28.59 -8.19
C PRO A 290 2.81 -27.73 -7.30
N VAL A 291 3.62 -26.86 -7.90
CA VAL A 291 4.55 -25.97 -7.20
C VAL A 291 3.79 -24.88 -6.45
N THR A 292 2.82 -24.23 -7.09
CA THR A 292 2.04 -23.16 -6.46
C THR A 292 1.15 -23.69 -5.34
N TYR A 293 0.58 -24.91 -5.49
CA TYR A 293 -0.17 -25.57 -4.43
C TYR A 293 0.72 -25.93 -3.23
N ALA A 294 1.91 -26.49 -3.47
CA ALA A 294 2.85 -26.80 -2.40
C ALA A 294 3.27 -25.54 -1.62
N ILE A 295 3.51 -24.41 -2.31
CA ILE A 295 3.82 -23.14 -1.64
C ILE A 295 2.61 -22.61 -0.85
N LYS A 296 1.39 -22.72 -1.39
CA LYS A 296 0.16 -22.30 -0.70
C LYS A 296 -0.07 -23.04 0.63
N THR A 297 0.43 -24.26 0.77
CA THR A 297 0.34 -25.02 2.04
C THR A 297 1.32 -24.57 3.12
N ILE A 298 2.29 -23.71 2.80
CA ILE A 298 3.25 -23.18 3.75
C ILE A 298 2.63 -21.97 4.44
N THR A 299 2.61 -21.97 5.77
CA THR A 299 2.25 -20.81 6.58
C THR A 299 3.51 -20.00 6.89
N PHE A 300 3.56 -18.76 6.42
CA PHE A 300 4.69 -17.85 6.54
C PHE A 300 4.46 -16.86 7.70
N PRO A 301 5.30 -16.84 8.74
CA PRO A 301 5.13 -15.86 9.82
C PRO A 301 5.57 -14.47 9.36
N MET A 302 4.74 -13.46 9.55
CA MET A 302 4.99 -12.09 9.11
C MET A 302 5.22 -11.18 10.31
N GLN A 303 6.44 -10.66 10.45
CA GLN A 303 6.72 -9.58 11.39
C GLN A 303 6.26 -8.24 10.77
N TYR A 304 5.26 -7.61 11.38
CA TYR A 304 4.72 -6.33 10.92
C TYR A 304 5.16 -5.12 11.75
N ASP A 305 5.87 -5.34 12.87
CA ASP A 305 6.56 -4.26 13.59
C ASP A 305 7.78 -3.79 12.78
N VAL A 306 7.77 -2.51 12.44
CA VAL A 306 8.78 -1.86 11.60
C VAL A 306 10.20 -2.01 12.17
N LYS A 307 10.37 -1.85 13.48
CA LYS A 307 11.70 -1.86 14.12
C LYS A 307 12.26 -3.27 14.15
N LYS A 308 11.44 -4.26 14.55
CA LYS A 308 11.83 -5.67 14.61
C LYS A 308 12.17 -6.19 13.21
N LEU A 309 11.32 -5.90 12.22
CA LEU A 309 11.58 -6.29 10.84
C LEU A 309 12.88 -5.67 10.32
N MET A 310 13.11 -4.38 10.56
CA MET A 310 14.30 -3.73 10.05
C MET A 310 15.58 -4.24 10.74
N GLY A 311 15.51 -4.56 12.04
CA GLY A 311 16.58 -5.27 12.75
C GLY A 311 16.90 -6.63 12.13
N ASP A 312 15.88 -7.43 11.82
CA ASP A 312 16.05 -8.71 11.14
C ASP A 312 16.69 -8.54 9.75
N ARG A 313 16.21 -7.59 8.94
CA ARG A 313 16.76 -7.26 7.62
C ARG A 313 18.25 -6.93 7.68
N LEU A 314 18.68 -6.13 8.67
CA LEU A 314 20.09 -5.73 8.83
C LEU A 314 20.96 -6.86 9.38
N SER A 315 20.40 -7.77 10.17
CA SER A 315 21.14 -8.92 10.72
C SER A 315 21.44 -10.01 9.68
N GLY A 316 20.69 -10.05 8.56
CA GLY A 316 20.84 -11.07 7.53
C GLY A 316 20.51 -12.49 8.01
N GLY A 317 19.71 -12.62 9.07
CA GLY A 317 19.37 -13.88 9.73
C GLY A 317 18.62 -14.90 8.87
N GLN A 318 17.77 -15.74 9.49
CA GLN A 318 17.05 -16.82 8.78
C GLN A 318 16.15 -16.32 7.65
N SER A 319 15.62 -15.10 7.75
CA SER A 319 14.86 -14.44 6.68
C SER A 319 15.69 -14.25 5.40
N GLY A 320 17.01 -14.10 5.51
CA GLY A 320 17.91 -13.97 4.36
C GLY A 320 17.94 -15.22 3.48
N LEU A 321 17.99 -16.41 4.09
CA LEU A 321 17.92 -17.68 3.35
C LEU A 321 16.57 -17.83 2.66
N ILE A 322 15.48 -17.57 3.37
CA ILE A 322 14.10 -17.68 2.84
C ILE A 322 13.92 -16.71 1.66
N ARG A 323 14.31 -15.44 1.83
CA ARG A 323 14.29 -14.42 0.76
C ARG A 323 15.08 -14.86 -0.45
N SER A 324 16.27 -15.46 -0.27
CA SER A 324 17.06 -15.98 -1.38
C SER A 324 16.36 -17.12 -2.14
N LEU A 325 15.66 -18.01 -1.43
CA LEU A 325 14.88 -19.10 -2.01
C LEU A 325 13.68 -18.56 -2.78
N ILE A 326 12.94 -17.60 -2.21
CA ILE A 326 11.81 -16.93 -2.86
C ILE A 326 12.28 -16.18 -4.11
N THR A 327 13.40 -15.46 -4.03
CA THR A 327 13.99 -14.76 -5.18
C THR A 327 14.34 -15.71 -6.31
N ARG A 328 14.92 -16.88 -5.99
CA ARG A 328 15.22 -17.91 -6.98
C ARG A 328 13.95 -18.54 -7.56
N LEU A 329 12.94 -18.82 -6.74
CA LEU A 329 11.64 -19.35 -7.19
C LEU A 329 10.97 -18.37 -8.16
N LEU A 330 10.86 -17.10 -7.77
CA LEU A 330 10.32 -16.03 -8.59
C LEU A 330 11.14 -15.87 -9.88
N GLY A 331 12.47 -15.86 -9.79
CA GLY A 331 13.34 -15.81 -10.96
C GLY A 331 13.12 -16.98 -11.93
N SER A 332 12.95 -18.20 -11.42
CA SER A 332 12.63 -19.38 -12.24
C SER A 332 11.26 -19.29 -12.90
N MET A 333 10.25 -18.78 -12.19
CA MET A 333 8.91 -18.53 -12.73
C MET A 333 8.92 -17.41 -13.78
N LEU A 334 9.64 -16.32 -13.53
CA LEU A 334 9.78 -15.18 -14.46
C LEU A 334 10.47 -15.60 -15.77
N ASN A 335 11.38 -16.57 -15.70
CA ASN A 335 12.13 -17.10 -16.85
C ASN A 335 11.48 -18.35 -17.48
N ASN A 336 10.26 -18.74 -17.08
CA ASN A 336 9.56 -19.93 -17.58
C ASN A 336 10.40 -21.23 -17.52
N SER A 337 11.10 -21.42 -16.39
CA SER A 337 11.85 -22.68 -16.14
C SER A 337 10.91 -23.87 -15.96
N THR A 338 11.44 -25.10 -16.06
CA THR A 338 10.63 -26.32 -15.88
C THR A 338 10.15 -26.47 -14.43
N PRO A 339 8.83 -26.48 -14.14
CA PRO A 339 8.31 -26.46 -12.77
C PRO A 339 8.78 -27.62 -11.90
N ALA A 340 8.87 -28.83 -12.46
CA ALA A 340 9.29 -30.04 -11.75
C ALA A 340 10.69 -29.93 -11.11
N SER A 341 11.56 -29.10 -11.68
CA SER A 341 12.92 -28.87 -11.15
C SER A 341 12.94 -28.10 -9.81
N LEU A 342 11.81 -27.50 -9.42
CA LEU A 342 11.71 -26.63 -8.25
C LEU A 342 11.21 -27.33 -6.99
N ASN A 343 10.72 -28.58 -7.09
CA ASN A 343 10.22 -29.33 -5.93
C ASN A 343 11.22 -29.38 -4.76
N PRO A 344 12.53 -29.65 -4.96
CA PRO A 344 13.50 -29.61 -3.86
C PRO A 344 13.63 -28.23 -3.22
N MET A 345 13.48 -27.16 -4.00
CA MET A 345 13.56 -25.78 -3.51
C MET A 345 12.34 -25.43 -2.65
N VAL A 346 11.14 -25.91 -3.01
CA VAL A 346 9.93 -25.73 -2.20
C VAL A 346 10.05 -26.49 -0.87
N THR A 347 10.58 -27.72 -0.87
CA THR A 347 10.83 -28.47 0.39
C THR A 347 11.86 -27.75 1.27
N GLN A 348 12.91 -27.19 0.66
CA GLN A 348 13.91 -26.40 1.38
C GLN A 348 13.29 -25.12 1.97
N LEU A 349 12.39 -24.47 1.23
CA LEU A 349 11.64 -23.30 1.67
C LEU A 349 10.77 -23.62 2.89
N ASP A 350 9.92 -24.65 2.81
CA ASP A 350 9.07 -25.10 3.92
C ASP A 350 9.89 -25.40 5.19
N SER A 351 11.00 -26.13 5.02
CA SER A 351 11.91 -26.45 6.13
C SER A 351 12.55 -25.19 6.75
N ALA A 352 12.88 -24.19 5.94
CA ALA A 352 13.44 -22.94 6.42
C ALA A 352 12.41 -22.08 7.17
N VAL A 353 11.17 -22.03 6.66
CA VAL A 353 10.06 -21.33 7.31
C VAL A 353 9.72 -21.95 8.66
N LYS A 354 9.61 -23.28 8.74
CA LYS A 354 9.36 -23.99 10.02
C LYS A 354 10.44 -23.70 11.08
N ARG A 355 11.71 -23.65 10.67
CA ARG A 355 12.82 -23.27 11.58
C ARG A 355 12.72 -21.82 12.03
N MET A 356 12.26 -20.91 11.18
CA MET A 356 12.05 -19.51 11.54
C MET A 356 10.89 -19.38 12.54
N GLN A 357 9.76 -20.05 12.29
CA GLN A 357 8.62 -20.09 13.19
C GLN A 357 9.01 -20.58 14.59
N GLN A 358 9.72 -21.70 14.69
CA GLN A 358 10.16 -22.24 15.97
C GLN A 358 11.03 -21.23 16.75
N LYS A 359 11.98 -20.57 16.09
CA LYS A 359 12.83 -19.56 16.73
C LYS A 359 12.07 -18.33 17.20
N TRP A 360 11.08 -17.88 16.41
CA TRP A 360 10.26 -16.74 16.79
C TRP A 360 9.31 -17.08 17.95
N GLN A 361 8.84 -18.32 18.05
CA GLN A 361 8.08 -18.80 19.21
C GLN A 361 8.93 -18.87 20.49
N GLU A 362 10.20 -19.26 20.38
CA GLU A 362 11.15 -19.26 21.51
C GLU A 362 11.52 -17.84 21.98
N GLN A 363 11.26 -16.81 21.18
CA GLN A 363 11.53 -15.41 21.49
C GLN A 363 10.20 -14.67 21.77
N GLU A 364 9.79 -14.57 23.05
CA GLU A 364 8.56 -13.87 23.46
C GLU A 364 8.43 -12.46 22.87
N GLN A 365 9.53 -11.74 22.65
CA GLN A 365 9.50 -10.43 22.02
C GLN A 365 9.06 -10.44 20.54
N PHE A 366 9.14 -11.56 19.82
CA PHE A 366 8.68 -11.65 18.43
C PHE A 366 7.20 -12.02 18.33
N SER A 367 6.67 -12.83 19.25
CA SER A 367 5.33 -13.43 19.13
C SER A 367 4.18 -12.41 19.08
N GLU A 368 4.24 -11.32 19.83
CA GLU A 368 3.14 -10.33 19.92
C GLU A 368 2.88 -9.53 18.62
N SER A 369 3.76 -9.65 17.63
CA SER A 369 3.75 -8.81 16.41
C SER A 369 3.91 -9.63 15.13
N VAL A 370 3.53 -10.91 15.20
CA VAL A 370 3.62 -11.85 14.09
C VAL A 370 2.22 -12.26 13.67
N LEU A 371 1.96 -12.24 12.36
CA LEU A 371 0.75 -12.78 11.75
C LEU A 371 1.09 -13.94 10.84
N ASP A 372 0.16 -14.88 10.69
CA ASP A 372 0.33 -15.95 9.73
C ASP A 372 -0.13 -15.49 8.34
N MET A 373 0.68 -15.77 7.34
CA MET A 373 0.40 -15.50 5.94
C MET A 373 0.44 -16.77 5.10
N GLN A 374 -0.37 -16.79 4.05
CA GLN A 374 -0.23 -17.74 2.96
C GLN A 374 -0.08 -17.02 1.62
N PHE A 375 0.75 -17.59 0.74
CA PHE A 375 0.97 -17.05 -0.58
C PHE A 375 0.26 -17.91 -1.62
N GLU A 376 -0.62 -17.29 -2.39
CA GLU A 376 -1.24 -17.91 -3.56
C GLU A 376 -0.63 -17.33 -4.83
N PHE A 377 0.18 -18.13 -5.51
CA PHE A 377 0.81 -17.74 -6.77
C PHE A 377 -0.03 -18.15 -7.98
N SER A 378 -0.12 -17.24 -8.95
CA SER A 378 -0.66 -17.51 -10.28
C SER A 378 0.41 -17.23 -11.33
N VAL A 379 0.68 -18.25 -12.16
CA VAL A 379 1.72 -18.24 -13.20
C VAL A 379 1.12 -18.70 -14.53
N PRO A 380 0.28 -17.86 -15.17
CA PRO A 380 -0.34 -18.20 -16.44
C PRO A 380 0.71 -18.26 -17.56
N ALA A 381 0.59 -19.24 -18.46
CA ALA A 381 1.59 -19.41 -19.54
C ALA A 381 1.70 -18.21 -20.49
N ALA A 382 0.62 -17.46 -20.67
CA ALA A 382 0.62 -16.21 -21.44
C ALA A 382 1.00 -14.97 -20.61
N GLY A 383 1.20 -15.13 -19.30
CA GLY A 383 1.33 -14.03 -18.35
C GLY A 383 0.05 -13.19 -18.20
N PHE A 384 0.13 -12.14 -17.38
CA PHE A 384 -0.90 -11.12 -17.16
C PHE A 384 -0.80 -10.05 -18.25
N GLU A 385 -0.96 -10.47 -19.51
CA GLU A 385 -0.86 -9.59 -20.66
C GLU A 385 -2.18 -8.86 -20.93
N ASN A 386 -2.10 -7.54 -21.18
CA ASN A 386 -3.17 -6.75 -21.76
C ASN A 386 -2.62 -5.91 -22.93
N ASN A 387 -3.23 -6.03 -24.12
CA ASN A 387 -2.75 -5.37 -25.34
C ASN A 387 -2.70 -3.84 -25.22
N THR A 388 -3.67 -3.25 -24.52
CA THR A 388 -3.72 -1.81 -24.34
C THR A 388 -2.65 -1.35 -23.35
N VAL A 389 -2.38 -2.13 -22.28
CA VAL A 389 -1.22 -1.88 -21.40
C VAL A 389 0.11 -1.98 -22.15
N ARG A 390 0.26 -2.95 -23.07
CA ARG A 390 1.46 -3.02 -23.92
C ARG A 390 1.67 -1.75 -24.74
N ARG A 391 0.59 -1.18 -25.30
CA ARG A 391 0.65 0.11 -26.00
C ARG A 391 1.10 1.23 -25.06
N LEU A 392 0.60 1.27 -23.81
CA LEU A 392 1.07 2.24 -22.82
C LEU A 392 2.59 2.12 -22.57
N ILE A 393 3.11 0.89 -22.43
CA ILE A 393 4.55 0.63 -22.21
C ILE A 393 5.39 1.17 -23.38
N VAL A 394 4.95 0.96 -24.62
CA VAL A 394 5.67 1.47 -25.80
C VAL A 394 5.60 3.00 -25.88
N THR A 395 4.40 3.56 -25.76
CA THR A 395 4.15 5.00 -25.95
C THR A 395 4.76 5.84 -24.83
N PHE A 396 4.51 5.48 -23.57
CA PHE A 396 4.87 6.29 -22.41
C PHE A 396 6.09 5.75 -21.65
N GLY A 397 6.33 4.44 -21.72
CA GLY A 397 7.50 3.82 -21.11
C GLY A 397 8.77 3.94 -21.96
N ARG A 398 8.64 4.21 -23.26
CA ARG A 398 9.72 4.23 -24.27
C ARG A 398 10.61 2.97 -24.21
N ALA A 399 10.04 1.85 -23.77
CA ALA A 399 10.75 0.60 -23.62
C ALA A 399 10.91 -0.07 -24.99
N LYS A 400 12.14 -0.46 -25.32
CA LYS A 400 12.44 -1.23 -26.55
C LYS A 400 12.03 -2.70 -26.41
N ASP A 401 12.17 -3.25 -25.21
CA ASP A 401 11.78 -4.62 -24.87
C ASP A 401 10.62 -4.60 -23.90
N ILE A 402 9.45 -5.05 -24.35
CA ILE A 402 8.25 -5.16 -23.51
C ILE A 402 8.33 -6.47 -22.74
N ARG A 403 8.43 -6.40 -21.41
CA ARG A 403 8.32 -7.58 -20.55
C ARG A 403 6.87 -7.83 -20.19
N ILE A 404 6.42 -9.07 -20.40
CA ILE A 404 5.14 -9.54 -19.91
C ILE A 404 5.28 -9.79 -18.42
N VAL A 405 4.28 -9.42 -17.62
CA VAL A 405 4.20 -9.74 -16.19
C VAL A 405 3.78 -11.21 -16.07
N PRO A 406 4.65 -12.15 -15.69
CA PRO A 406 4.33 -13.57 -15.79
C PRO A 406 3.78 -14.14 -14.47
N ILE A 407 3.85 -13.39 -13.37
CA ILE A 407 3.49 -13.85 -12.02
C ILE A 407 2.64 -12.81 -11.32
N ALA A 408 1.59 -13.28 -10.66
CA ALA A 408 0.89 -12.55 -9.63
C ALA A 408 0.88 -13.36 -8.32
N MET A 409 0.80 -12.65 -7.19
CA MET A 409 0.69 -13.25 -5.86
C MET A 409 -0.48 -12.63 -5.09
N LEU A 410 -1.37 -13.47 -4.57
CA LEU A 410 -2.38 -13.10 -3.59
C LEU A 410 -1.86 -13.41 -2.19
N LEU A 411 -1.94 -12.41 -1.32
CA LEU A 411 -1.61 -12.51 0.10
C LEU A 411 -2.87 -12.82 0.90
N HIS A 412 -2.84 -13.92 1.64
CA HIS A 412 -3.86 -14.23 2.65
C HIS A 412 -3.25 -13.98 4.02
N THR A 413 -3.84 -13.10 4.82
CA THR A 413 -3.41 -12.84 6.20
C THR A 413 -4.44 -13.40 7.18
N TYR A 414 -3.98 -14.17 8.16
CA TYR A 414 -4.81 -14.72 9.22
C TYR A 414 -4.40 -14.08 10.54
N GLN A 415 -5.36 -13.47 11.24
CA GLN A 415 -5.24 -13.23 12.68
C GLN A 415 -5.86 -14.45 13.37
N GLU A 416 -5.11 -15.10 14.27
CA GLU A 416 -5.76 -15.99 15.24
C GLU A 416 -6.85 -15.17 15.94
N ALA A 417 -8.09 -15.64 15.85
CA ALA A 417 -9.16 -15.08 16.66
C ALA A 417 -8.78 -15.34 18.11
N THR A 418 -8.29 -14.32 18.80
CA THR A 418 -8.24 -14.33 20.26
C THR A 418 -9.69 -14.40 20.74
N GLU A 419 -10.09 -15.60 21.19
CA GLU A 419 -11.37 -15.88 21.86
C GLU A 419 -11.57 -15.04 23.12
#